data_AF-A0A535N1H1-F1
#
_entry.id   AF-A0A535N1H1-F1
#
_cell.length_a   1.000
_cell.length_b   1.000
_cell.length_c   1.000
_cell.angle_alpha   90.00
_cell.angle_beta   90.00
_cell.angle_gamma   90.00
#
_symmetry.space_group_name_H-M   'P 1'
#
loop_
_entity.id
_entity.type
_entity.pdbx_description
1 polymer ?
#
loop_
_entity_poly.entity_id
_entity_poly.type
_entity_poly.pdbx_seq_one_letter_code
_entity_poly.pdbx_strand_id
1 'polypeptide(L)'
;MAGGLSPQQAERYARHLSLSEVSHRGQQRLLQARVLVVGVGALGSPAALYLAAAGVGTLGLADHDLVRLSNLQRQVVHRTASVGMSKVEAAATQLAELNPEVRVDRHPYAVTAENAMALFAEYDLILDGTDTFAARYLLSDAAYLTGKPLVHGSIFRIEGQVTDFVPGRACYRCLYPEPPPPGLVGDSPAVGVFAPLPGVIGTIQAAEAIKLLTGRGDPLVGRVLLHDSMAMTFRELRYRRDPACSLCGDHPTIRALVDYEAFVATGSAR
;
A
#
# COMPACT_ATOMS: atom_id res chain seq x y z
N MET A 1 -8.36 29.33 11.24
CA MET A 1 -9.29 29.61 10.11
C MET A 1 -10.11 28.37 9.86
N ALA A 2 -11.43 28.48 9.86
CA ALA A 2 -12.32 27.34 9.70
C ALA A 2 -12.26 26.78 8.27
N GLY A 3 -11.72 25.57 8.13
CA GLY A 3 -11.93 24.55 7.09
C GLY A 3 -12.38 25.00 5.69
N GLY A 4 -11.56 25.77 4.97
CA GLY A 4 -11.75 26.09 3.56
C GLY A 4 -10.51 25.73 2.74
N LEU A 5 -10.70 25.37 1.48
CA LEU A 5 -9.60 25.19 0.52
C LEU A 5 -9.02 26.56 0.15
N SER A 6 -7.70 26.66 -0.02
CA SER A 6 -7.10 27.86 -0.62
C SER A 6 -7.55 28.00 -2.09
N PRO A 7 -7.47 29.20 -2.71
CA PRO A 7 -7.76 29.35 -4.13
C PRO A 7 -6.93 28.40 -5.03
N GLN A 8 -5.66 28.21 -4.69
CA GLN A 8 -4.76 27.30 -5.40
C GLN A 8 -5.20 25.83 -5.26
N GLN A 9 -5.60 25.42 -4.06
CA GLN A 9 -6.17 24.08 -3.82
C GLN A 9 -7.49 23.89 -4.55
N ALA A 10 -8.35 24.91 -4.55
CA ALA A 10 -9.63 24.86 -5.25
C ALA A 10 -9.45 24.71 -6.76
N GLU A 11 -8.46 25.39 -7.35
CA GLU A 11 -8.08 25.23 -8.75
C GLU A 11 -7.48 23.84 -9.02
N ARG A 12 -6.46 23.43 -8.25
CA ARG A 12 -5.78 22.13 -8.40
C ARG A 12 -6.75 20.95 -8.31
N TYR A 13 -7.67 20.98 -7.34
CA TYR A 13 -8.60 19.90 -7.06
C TYR A 13 -9.98 20.09 -7.69
N ALA A 14 -10.18 21.08 -8.56
CA ALA A 14 -11.49 21.41 -9.12
C ALA A 14 -12.25 20.19 -9.67
N ARG A 15 -11.55 19.25 -10.30
CA ARG A 15 -12.13 18.01 -10.85
C ARG A 15 -12.58 17.02 -9.76
N HIS A 16 -11.89 16.95 -8.63
CA HIS A 16 -12.36 16.19 -7.48
C HIS A 16 -13.55 16.86 -6.80
N LEU A 17 -13.53 18.20 -6.68
CA LEU A 17 -14.61 18.95 -6.04
C LEU A 17 -15.94 18.79 -6.77
N SER A 18 -15.91 18.64 -8.11
CA SER A 18 -17.11 18.37 -8.92
C SER A 18 -17.67 16.95 -8.78
N LEU A 19 -16.90 15.98 -8.26
CA LEU A 19 -17.37 14.62 -8.07
C LEU A 19 -18.13 14.51 -6.75
N SER A 20 -19.32 13.90 -6.76
CA SER A 20 -20.11 13.72 -5.54
C SER A 20 -19.43 12.77 -4.53
N GLU A 21 -18.65 11.83 -5.06
CA GLU A 21 -17.90 10.78 -4.40
C GLU A 21 -16.68 11.33 -3.64
N VAL A 22 -16.18 12.51 -4.03
CA VAL A 22 -15.12 13.21 -3.29
C VAL A 22 -15.72 14.45 -2.62
N SER A 23 -16.24 15.40 -3.40
CA SER A 23 -16.81 16.69 -2.95
C SER A 23 -15.81 17.53 -2.14
N HIS A 24 -16.23 18.72 -1.71
CA HIS A 24 -15.43 19.53 -0.77
C HIS A 24 -15.05 18.77 0.50
N ARG A 25 -15.99 18.02 1.09
CA ARG A 25 -15.76 17.30 2.34
C ARG A 25 -14.72 16.18 2.18
N GLY A 26 -14.78 15.41 1.10
CA GLY A 26 -13.81 14.35 0.85
C GLY A 26 -12.43 14.91 0.54
N GLN A 27 -12.34 16.00 -0.24
CA GLN A 27 -11.06 16.65 -0.50
C GLN A 27 -10.42 17.19 0.79
N GLN A 28 -11.22 17.75 1.71
CA GLN A 28 -10.73 18.15 3.04
C GLN A 28 -10.21 16.96 3.86
N ARG A 29 -10.89 15.82 3.81
CA ARG A 29 -10.41 14.59 4.46
C ARG A 29 -9.09 14.13 3.87
N LEU A 30 -8.92 14.18 2.54
CA LEU A 30 -7.66 13.85 1.89
C LEU A 30 -6.53 14.78 2.34
N LEU A 31 -6.76 16.10 2.35
CA LEU A 31 -5.76 17.08 2.79
C LEU A 31 -5.36 16.94 4.27
N GLN A 32 -6.19 16.32 5.09
CA GLN A 32 -5.90 16.04 6.50
C GLN A 32 -5.32 14.63 6.73
N ALA A 33 -5.43 13.75 5.74
CA ALA A 33 -5.03 12.36 5.86
C ALA A 33 -3.51 12.19 5.82
N ARG A 34 -3.04 11.20 6.58
CA ARG A 34 -1.67 10.72 6.60
C ARG A 34 -1.64 9.28 6.10
N VAL A 35 -0.94 9.02 5.01
CA VAL A 35 -0.84 7.67 4.42
C VAL A 35 0.61 7.21 4.42
N LEU A 36 0.87 6.00 4.93
CA LEU A 36 2.17 5.36 4.85
C LEU A 36 2.22 4.43 3.64
N VAL A 37 3.17 4.64 2.73
CA VAL A 37 3.49 3.74 1.62
C VAL A 37 4.74 2.96 1.99
N VAL A 38 4.59 1.65 2.23
CA VAL A 38 5.71 0.75 2.52
C VAL A 38 6.10 0.01 1.25
N GLY A 39 7.33 0.23 0.79
CA GLY A 39 7.82 -0.18 -0.52
C GLY A 39 7.49 0.86 -1.59
N VAL A 40 8.46 1.70 -1.94
CA VAL A 40 8.38 2.71 -3.01
C VAL A 40 8.93 2.14 -4.32
N GLY A 41 8.56 0.88 -4.56
CA GLY A 41 8.94 0.07 -5.70
C GLY A 41 7.90 0.12 -6.81
N ALA A 42 7.63 -1.03 -7.42
CA ALA A 42 6.77 -1.10 -8.61
C ALA A 42 5.31 -0.70 -8.32
N LEU A 43 4.78 -1.11 -7.16
CA LEU A 43 3.41 -0.83 -6.74
C LEU A 43 3.29 0.53 -6.03
N GLY A 44 4.19 0.80 -5.08
CA GLY A 44 4.18 2.07 -4.35
C GLY A 44 4.44 3.29 -5.22
N SER A 45 5.19 3.16 -6.33
CA SER A 45 5.46 4.26 -7.27
C SER A 45 4.17 4.92 -7.82
N PRO A 46 3.33 4.21 -8.60
CA PRO A 46 2.08 4.78 -9.10
C PRO A 46 1.12 5.17 -7.96
N ALA A 47 1.06 4.38 -6.88
CA ALA A 47 0.19 4.69 -5.74
C ALA A 47 0.55 6.06 -5.12
N ALA A 48 1.83 6.29 -4.80
CA ALA A 48 2.29 7.55 -4.21
C ALA A 48 2.08 8.74 -5.14
N LEU A 49 2.32 8.58 -6.45
CA LEU A 49 2.06 9.62 -7.45
C LEU A 49 0.58 10.04 -7.45
N TYR A 50 -0.35 9.09 -7.52
CA TYR A 50 -1.77 9.41 -7.54
C TYR A 50 -2.30 9.95 -6.22
N LEU A 51 -1.78 9.48 -5.07
CA LEU A 51 -2.16 10.03 -3.76
C LEU A 51 -1.65 11.45 -3.57
N ALA A 52 -0.42 11.75 -4.02
CA ALA A 52 0.10 13.11 -4.02
C ALA A 52 -0.71 14.01 -4.95
N ALA A 53 -1.00 13.57 -6.17
CA ALA A 53 -1.85 14.30 -7.12
C ALA A 53 -3.26 14.54 -6.58
N ALA A 54 -3.82 13.57 -5.85
CA ALA A 54 -5.13 13.67 -5.20
C ALA A 54 -5.15 14.60 -3.98
N GLY A 55 -3.98 15.04 -3.50
CA GLY A 55 -3.87 15.94 -2.36
C GLY A 55 -4.02 15.24 -1.00
N VAL A 56 -3.52 14.02 -0.86
CA VAL A 56 -3.30 13.44 0.47
C VAL A 56 -2.31 14.33 1.23
N GLY A 57 -2.69 14.82 2.41
CA GLY A 57 -1.95 15.86 3.12
C GLY A 57 -0.54 15.45 3.52
N THR A 58 -0.36 14.20 3.96
CA THR A 58 0.96 13.67 4.30
C THR A 58 1.16 12.26 3.73
N LEU A 59 2.27 12.06 3.04
CA LEU A 59 2.74 10.76 2.58
C LEU A 59 4.00 10.37 3.33
N GLY A 60 3.92 9.32 4.13
CA GLY A 60 5.10 8.63 4.66
C GLY A 60 5.61 7.64 3.63
N LEU A 61 6.90 7.68 3.31
CA LEU A 61 7.53 6.78 2.37
C LEU A 61 8.57 5.92 3.09
N ALA A 62 8.36 4.60 3.15
CA ALA A 62 9.28 3.66 3.76
C ALA A 62 9.87 2.70 2.73
N ASP A 63 11.18 2.81 2.47
CA ASP A 63 11.93 1.92 1.58
C ASP A 63 13.42 2.03 1.92
N HIS A 64 14.11 0.90 1.96
CA HIS A 64 15.54 0.83 2.29
C HIS A 64 16.44 0.74 1.06
N ASP A 65 15.86 0.53 -0.12
CA ASP A 65 16.62 0.32 -1.34
C ASP A 65 17.10 1.62 -1.99
N LEU A 66 18.10 1.45 -2.86
CA LEU A 66 18.51 2.45 -3.83
C LEU A 66 17.80 2.23 -5.17
N VAL A 67 17.63 3.30 -5.94
CA VAL A 67 17.12 3.25 -7.31
C VAL A 67 18.14 2.54 -8.20
N ARG A 68 17.70 1.53 -8.95
CA ARG A 68 18.51 0.83 -9.95
C ARG A 68 17.94 1.00 -11.35
N LEU A 69 18.81 1.02 -12.36
CA LEU A 69 18.40 1.15 -13.77
C LEU A 69 17.37 0.07 -14.18
N SER A 70 17.57 -1.17 -13.75
CA SER A 70 16.67 -2.31 -14.01
C SER A 70 15.28 -2.18 -13.38
N ASN A 71 15.11 -1.23 -12.47
CA ASN A 71 13.82 -0.94 -11.84
C ASN A 71 12.98 0.06 -12.64
N LEU A 72 13.61 0.92 -13.45
CA LEU A 72 12.94 2.06 -14.09
C LEU A 72 11.88 1.66 -15.11
N GLN A 73 11.91 0.42 -15.62
CA GLN A 73 10.88 -0.08 -16.52
C GLN A 73 9.48 -0.15 -15.85
N ARG A 74 9.41 -0.18 -14.52
CA ARG A 74 8.14 -0.29 -13.76
C ARG A 74 8.02 0.59 -12.52
N GLN A 75 9.09 1.25 -12.08
CA GLN A 75 9.07 2.14 -10.91
C GLN A 75 8.98 3.59 -11.35
N VAL A 76 7.79 3.98 -11.82
CA VAL A 76 7.55 5.21 -12.58
C VAL A 76 7.64 6.51 -11.78
N VAL A 77 7.80 6.44 -10.45
CA VAL A 77 8.10 7.61 -9.63
C VAL A 77 9.56 8.03 -9.78
N HIS A 78 10.47 7.09 -10.11
CA HIS A 78 11.90 7.35 -10.23
C HIS A 78 12.29 7.81 -11.64
N ARG A 79 13.47 8.41 -11.76
CA ARG A 79 14.06 8.87 -13.04
C ARG A 79 15.45 8.29 -13.23
N THR A 80 15.93 8.26 -14.47
CA THR A 80 17.32 7.85 -14.79
C THR A 80 18.35 8.65 -14.02
N ALA A 81 18.12 9.94 -13.82
CA ALA A 81 19.00 10.81 -13.04
C ALA A 81 19.09 10.43 -11.56
N SER A 82 18.14 9.65 -11.05
CA SER A 82 18.08 9.24 -9.63
C SER A 82 18.74 7.89 -9.36
N VAL A 83 19.31 7.22 -10.37
CA VAL A 83 19.99 5.93 -10.17
C VAL A 83 21.12 6.06 -9.13
N GLY A 84 21.12 5.18 -8.13
CA GLY A 84 22.04 5.21 -7.00
C GLY A 84 21.56 6.04 -5.80
N MET A 85 20.51 6.86 -5.95
CA MET A 85 19.89 7.55 -4.82
C MET A 85 18.99 6.61 -4.02
N SER A 86 18.74 6.93 -2.74
CA SER A 86 17.67 6.30 -1.96
C SER A 86 16.34 6.44 -2.71
N LYS A 87 15.56 5.35 -2.80
CA LYS A 87 14.21 5.40 -3.40
C LYS A 87 13.31 6.40 -2.68
N VAL A 88 13.40 6.49 -1.36
CA VAL A 88 12.61 7.43 -0.56
C VAL A 88 12.94 8.87 -0.95
N GLU A 89 14.22 9.22 -1.07
CA GLU A 89 14.63 10.57 -1.44
C GLU A 89 14.27 10.91 -2.89
N ALA A 90 14.52 9.98 -3.82
CA ALA A 90 14.18 10.16 -5.23
C ALA A 90 12.68 10.37 -5.43
N ALA A 91 11.85 9.56 -4.75
CA ALA A 91 10.40 9.71 -4.81
C ALA A 91 9.95 11.02 -4.16
N ALA A 92 10.48 11.39 -2.99
CA ALA A 92 10.09 12.62 -2.32
C ALA A 92 10.33 13.87 -3.18
N THR A 93 11.45 13.93 -3.90
CA THR A 93 11.72 15.01 -4.88
C THR A 93 10.66 15.04 -5.97
N GLN A 94 10.32 13.90 -6.56
CA GLN A 94 9.35 13.80 -7.66
C GLN A 94 7.92 14.11 -7.20
N LEU A 95 7.54 13.73 -5.98
CA LEU A 95 6.24 14.08 -5.40
C LEU A 95 6.14 15.57 -5.09
N ALA A 96 7.22 16.21 -4.62
CA ALA A 96 7.26 17.65 -4.39
C ALA A 96 7.14 18.45 -5.68
N GLU A 97 7.74 17.99 -6.79
CA GLU A 97 7.57 18.57 -8.13
C GLU A 97 6.11 18.44 -8.62
N LEU A 98 5.48 17.30 -8.36
CA LEU A 98 4.08 17.04 -8.76
C LEU A 98 3.07 17.88 -7.95
N ASN A 99 3.22 17.87 -6.63
CA ASN A 99 2.33 18.59 -5.72
C ASN A 99 3.10 19.08 -4.47
N PRO A 100 3.56 20.34 -4.46
CA PRO A 100 4.38 20.88 -3.38
C PRO A 100 3.60 21.10 -2.07
N GLU A 101 2.26 21.01 -2.08
CA GLU A 101 1.45 21.12 -0.86
C GLU A 101 1.39 19.82 -0.06
N VAL A 102 1.84 18.70 -0.63
CA VAL A 102 1.89 17.40 0.05
C VAL A 102 3.16 17.32 0.89
N ARG A 103 2.98 17.08 2.20
CA ARG A 103 4.11 16.79 3.08
C ARG A 103 4.61 15.37 2.82
N VAL A 104 5.91 15.21 2.60
CA VAL A 104 6.54 13.89 2.46
C VAL A 104 7.43 13.60 3.66
N ASP A 105 7.04 12.62 4.48
CA ASP A 105 7.85 12.09 5.57
C ASP A 105 8.68 10.90 5.05
N ARG A 106 9.99 10.91 5.33
CA ARG A 106 10.97 10.01 4.71
C ARG A 106 11.47 8.98 5.72
N HIS A 107 11.34 7.70 5.40
CA HIS A 107 11.78 6.58 6.23
C HIS A 107 12.72 5.68 5.41
N PRO A 108 14.00 6.04 5.24
CA PRO A 108 14.95 5.33 4.38
C PRO A 108 15.49 4.06 5.06
N TYR A 109 14.61 3.24 5.63
CA TYR A 109 14.91 2.02 6.37
C TYR A 109 13.82 0.97 6.14
N ALA A 110 14.16 -0.29 6.42
CA ALA A 110 13.21 -1.39 6.28
C ALA A 110 12.19 -1.33 7.41
N VAL A 111 10.91 -1.57 7.10
CA VAL A 111 9.89 -1.79 8.12
C VAL A 111 10.08 -3.19 8.70
N THR A 112 10.26 -3.28 10.00
CA THR A 112 10.54 -4.51 10.74
C THR A 112 9.59 -4.67 11.93
N ALA A 113 9.62 -5.82 12.60
CA ALA A 113 8.80 -6.06 13.78
C ALA A 113 9.08 -5.05 14.91
N GLU A 114 10.32 -4.54 15.01
CA GLU A 114 10.75 -3.62 16.04
C GLU A 114 10.23 -2.19 15.83
N ASN A 115 10.05 -1.76 14.57
CA ASN A 115 9.69 -0.36 14.26
C ASN A 115 8.25 -0.18 13.75
N ALA A 116 7.61 -1.24 13.24
CA ALA A 116 6.33 -1.13 12.55
C ALA A 116 5.21 -0.56 13.43
N MET A 117 5.13 -0.97 14.71
CA MET A 117 4.08 -0.51 15.62
C MET A 117 4.13 1.00 15.85
N ALA A 118 5.32 1.55 16.10
CA ALA A 118 5.51 2.97 16.33
C ALA A 118 5.25 3.76 15.04
N LEU A 119 5.79 3.29 13.92
CA LEU A 119 5.62 3.93 12.62
C LEU A 119 4.14 3.97 12.20
N PHE A 120 3.42 2.86 12.30
CA PHE A 120 2.02 2.76 11.83
C PHE A 120 1.07 3.63 12.66
N ALA A 121 1.36 3.83 13.95
CA ALA A 121 0.55 4.66 14.82
C ALA A 121 0.42 6.10 14.31
N GLU A 122 1.42 6.60 13.59
CA GLU A 122 1.49 7.97 13.05
C GLU A 122 0.66 8.22 11.77
N TYR A 123 0.06 7.18 11.19
CA TYR A 123 -0.69 7.28 9.93
C TYR A 123 -2.13 6.81 10.08
N ASP A 124 -3.00 7.26 9.18
CA ASP A 124 -4.41 6.89 9.14
C ASP A 124 -4.67 5.64 8.31
N LEU A 125 -3.81 5.37 7.33
CA LEU A 125 -3.92 4.25 6.39
C LEU A 125 -2.54 3.80 5.93
N ILE A 126 -2.38 2.50 5.73
CA ILE A 126 -1.15 1.87 5.25
C ILE A 126 -1.37 1.30 3.85
N LEU A 127 -0.37 1.45 2.98
CA LEU A 127 -0.29 0.84 1.66
C LEU A 127 0.87 -0.15 1.63
N ASP A 128 0.56 -1.39 1.28
CA ASP A 128 1.57 -2.41 1.02
C ASP A 128 1.96 -2.40 -0.46
N GLY A 129 3.15 -1.86 -0.73
CA GLY A 129 3.81 -1.90 -2.03
C GLY A 129 5.01 -2.85 -2.05
N THR A 130 5.10 -3.77 -1.09
CA THR A 130 6.21 -4.72 -0.93
C THR A 130 6.04 -5.97 -1.79
N ASP A 131 7.14 -6.69 -2.01
CA ASP A 131 7.18 -7.86 -2.88
C ASP A 131 7.52 -9.18 -2.17
N THR A 132 7.78 -9.16 -0.85
CA THR A 132 8.09 -10.37 -0.07
C THR A 132 6.90 -10.87 0.75
N PHE A 133 6.83 -12.18 0.99
CA PHE A 133 5.80 -12.74 1.86
C PHE A 133 5.97 -12.29 3.32
N ALA A 134 7.20 -12.24 3.83
CA ALA A 134 7.49 -11.81 5.20
C ALA A 134 6.96 -10.39 5.47
N ALA A 135 7.20 -9.46 4.54
CA ALA A 135 6.67 -8.10 4.63
C ALA A 135 5.14 -8.07 4.63
N ARG A 136 4.47 -8.82 3.75
CA ARG A 136 2.99 -8.86 3.70
C ARG A 136 2.35 -9.30 5.02
N TYR A 137 2.91 -10.33 5.66
CA TYR A 137 2.45 -10.78 6.98
C TYR A 137 2.74 -9.74 8.07
N LEU A 138 3.95 -9.18 8.10
CA LEU A 138 4.33 -8.10 9.02
C LEU A 138 3.37 -6.92 8.92
N LEU A 139 3.15 -6.43 7.70
CA LEU A 139 2.29 -5.28 7.40
C LEU A 139 0.85 -5.54 7.82
N SER A 140 0.28 -6.71 7.49
CA SER A 140 -1.09 -7.04 7.89
C SER A 140 -1.24 -7.15 9.40
N ASP A 141 -0.31 -7.82 10.08
CA ASP A 141 -0.39 -8.02 11.53
C ASP A 141 -0.21 -6.67 12.25
N ALA A 142 0.76 -5.85 11.84
CA ALA A 142 1.00 -4.52 12.40
C ALA A 142 -0.20 -3.59 12.18
N ALA A 143 -0.77 -3.55 10.98
CA ALA A 143 -1.95 -2.74 10.67
C ALA A 143 -3.15 -3.16 11.53
N TYR A 144 -3.38 -4.47 11.69
CA TYR A 144 -4.44 -4.96 12.56
C TYR A 144 -4.24 -4.55 14.02
N LEU A 145 -3.03 -4.79 14.58
CA LEU A 145 -2.71 -4.50 15.97
C LEU A 145 -2.71 -2.99 16.30
N THR A 146 -2.44 -2.14 15.31
CA THR A 146 -2.49 -0.67 15.45
C THR A 146 -3.84 -0.06 15.07
N GLY A 147 -4.82 -0.88 14.68
CA GLY A 147 -6.15 -0.39 14.30
C GLY A 147 -6.16 0.41 12.99
N LYS A 148 -5.20 0.17 12.10
CA LYS A 148 -5.07 0.88 10.81
C LYS A 148 -5.59 0.02 9.65
N PRO A 149 -6.34 0.60 8.70
CA PRO A 149 -6.64 -0.07 7.44
C PRO A 149 -5.36 -0.26 6.61
N LEU A 150 -5.29 -1.39 5.91
CA LEU A 150 -4.22 -1.75 4.99
C LEU A 150 -4.79 -1.98 3.59
N VAL A 151 -4.28 -1.25 2.61
CA VAL A 151 -4.55 -1.49 1.19
C VAL A 151 -3.42 -2.34 0.62
N HIS A 152 -3.71 -3.61 0.34
CA HIS A 152 -2.73 -4.58 -0.12
C HIS A 152 -2.79 -4.75 -1.63
N GLY A 153 -1.63 -4.71 -2.27
CA GLY A 153 -1.45 -5.08 -3.67
C GLY A 153 -0.33 -6.10 -3.81
N SER A 154 -0.47 -7.03 -4.75
CA SER A 154 0.64 -7.91 -5.12
C SER A 154 0.59 -8.24 -6.60
N ILE A 155 1.74 -8.61 -7.15
CA ILE A 155 1.92 -8.93 -8.57
C ILE A 155 2.81 -10.15 -8.73
N PHE A 156 2.55 -10.92 -9.78
CA PHE A 156 3.39 -12.03 -10.21
C PHE A 156 3.29 -12.17 -11.73
N ARG A 157 4.41 -12.00 -12.42
CA ARG A 157 4.48 -12.04 -13.90
C ARG A 157 3.53 -11.06 -14.59
N ILE A 158 2.37 -11.53 -15.03
CA ILE A 158 1.33 -10.81 -15.76
C ILE A 158 0.02 -10.68 -14.95
N GLU A 159 -0.01 -11.23 -13.74
CA GLU A 159 -1.18 -11.25 -12.87
C GLU A 159 -0.96 -10.34 -11.66
N GLY A 160 -2.01 -9.67 -11.23
CA GLY A 160 -1.99 -8.87 -10.01
C GLY A 160 -3.27 -9.03 -9.22
N GLN A 161 -3.19 -8.62 -7.96
CA GLN A 161 -4.33 -8.61 -7.06
C GLN A 161 -4.33 -7.40 -6.14
N VAL A 162 -5.53 -6.97 -5.73
CA VAL A 162 -5.75 -5.93 -4.73
C VAL A 162 -6.86 -6.35 -3.76
N THR A 163 -6.68 -6.06 -2.47
CA THR A 163 -7.71 -6.20 -1.44
C THR A 163 -7.46 -5.19 -0.31
N ASP A 164 -8.52 -4.84 0.40
CA ASP A 164 -8.43 -4.00 1.59
C ASP A 164 -8.63 -4.83 2.85
N PHE A 165 -7.77 -4.63 3.84
CA PHE A 165 -7.91 -5.20 5.17
C PHE A 165 -8.24 -4.09 6.16
N VAL A 166 -9.40 -4.22 6.83
CA VAL A 166 -9.85 -3.27 7.86
C VAL A 166 -9.95 -4.03 9.18
N PRO A 167 -9.31 -3.54 10.26
CA PRO A 167 -9.37 -4.18 11.58
C PRO A 167 -10.82 -4.45 12.03
N GLY A 168 -11.05 -5.63 12.61
CA GLY A 168 -12.38 -6.12 13.00
C GLY A 168 -13.22 -6.71 11.86
N ARG A 169 -12.75 -6.69 10.61
CA ARG A 169 -13.37 -7.38 9.47
C ARG A 169 -12.61 -8.67 9.19
N ALA A 170 -11.96 -8.81 8.04
CA ALA A 170 -11.07 -9.92 7.74
C ALA A 170 -9.64 -9.37 7.57
N CYS A 171 -8.63 -10.15 7.96
CA CYS A 171 -7.22 -9.82 7.79
C CYS A 171 -6.56 -10.67 6.70
N TYR A 172 -5.29 -10.41 6.39
CA TYR A 172 -4.54 -11.18 5.40
C TYR A 172 -4.52 -12.68 5.73
N ARG A 173 -4.40 -13.04 7.03
CA ARG A 173 -4.42 -14.45 7.49
C ARG A 173 -5.76 -15.16 7.33
N CYS A 174 -6.88 -14.44 7.19
CA CYS A 174 -8.16 -15.07 6.82
C CYS A 174 -8.17 -15.54 5.36
N LEU A 175 -7.36 -14.90 4.52
CA LEU A 175 -7.26 -15.21 3.09
C LEU A 175 -6.07 -16.15 2.80
N TYR A 176 -4.94 -15.91 3.47
CA TYR A 176 -3.71 -16.69 3.39
C TYR A 176 -3.25 -17.05 4.81
N PRO A 177 -3.76 -18.14 5.41
CA PRO A 177 -3.47 -18.49 6.80
C PRO A 177 -1.99 -18.76 7.07
N GLU A 178 -1.33 -19.43 6.13
CA GLU A 178 0.06 -19.86 6.21
C GLU A 178 0.86 -19.35 5.00
N PRO A 179 2.13 -18.99 5.18
CA PRO A 179 3.00 -18.65 4.06
C PRO A 179 3.17 -19.86 3.14
N PRO A 180 3.44 -19.62 1.84
CA PRO A 180 3.77 -20.73 0.95
C PRO A 180 5.01 -21.47 1.47
N PRO A 181 5.10 -22.80 1.25
CA PRO A 181 6.29 -23.57 1.63
C PRO A 181 7.57 -22.98 1.04
N PRO A 182 8.69 -22.99 1.79
CA PRO A 182 9.98 -22.53 1.29
C PRO A 182 10.33 -23.19 -0.06
N GLY A 183 10.68 -22.37 -1.06
CA GLY A 183 11.06 -22.82 -2.40
C GLY A 183 9.90 -23.13 -3.37
N LEU A 184 8.64 -23.07 -2.94
CA LEU A 184 7.48 -23.27 -3.83
C LEU A 184 7.24 -22.06 -4.75
N VAL A 185 7.36 -20.86 -4.19
CA VAL A 185 7.27 -19.61 -4.94
C VAL A 185 8.70 -19.11 -5.10
N GLY A 186 9.17 -19.04 -6.34
CA GLY A 186 10.52 -18.58 -6.61
C GLY A 186 10.66 -17.10 -6.26
N ASP A 187 11.28 -16.80 -5.12
CA ASP A 187 11.82 -15.46 -4.79
C ASP A 187 13.02 -15.08 -5.69
N SER A 188 13.12 -15.71 -6.87
CA SER A 188 14.21 -15.50 -7.79
C SER A 188 14.00 -14.17 -8.53
N PRO A 189 14.99 -13.25 -8.50
CA PRO A 189 15.01 -12.04 -9.33
C PRO A 189 14.85 -12.29 -10.84
N ALA A 190 14.93 -13.55 -11.28
CA ALA A 190 14.78 -13.99 -12.66
C ALA A 190 13.32 -13.98 -13.16
N VAL A 191 12.32 -13.92 -12.28
CA VAL A 191 10.91 -13.86 -12.71
C VAL A 191 10.57 -12.45 -13.19
N GLY A 192 10.45 -12.31 -14.51
CA GLY A 192 10.08 -11.04 -15.13
C GLY A 192 8.66 -10.59 -14.76
N VAL A 193 8.47 -9.27 -14.67
CA VAL A 193 7.18 -8.60 -14.42
C VAL A 193 6.82 -7.75 -15.63
N PHE A 194 5.57 -7.86 -16.10
CA PHE A 194 5.06 -7.06 -17.21
C PHE A 194 4.95 -5.57 -16.79
N ALA A 195 5.64 -4.69 -17.52
CA ALA A 195 5.87 -3.29 -17.12
C ALA A 195 4.62 -2.49 -16.71
N PRO A 196 3.47 -2.60 -17.41
CA PRO A 196 2.26 -1.82 -17.08
C PRO A 196 1.48 -2.35 -15.87
N LEU A 197 1.62 -3.64 -15.54
CA LEU A 197 0.83 -4.31 -14.50
C LEU A 197 0.96 -3.59 -13.14
N PRO A 198 2.16 -3.26 -12.63
CA PRO A 198 2.28 -2.50 -11.39
C PRO A 198 1.60 -1.14 -11.43
N GLY A 199 1.60 -0.48 -12.60
CA GLY A 199 0.86 0.76 -12.85
C GLY A 199 -0.63 0.60 -12.61
N VAL A 200 -1.23 -0.45 -13.16
CA VAL A 200 -2.66 -0.78 -12.96
C VAL A 200 -2.94 -1.06 -11.49
N ILE A 201 -2.20 -1.99 -10.88
CA ILE A 201 -2.44 -2.42 -9.49
C ILE A 201 -2.23 -1.28 -8.50
N GLY A 202 -1.14 -0.52 -8.61
CA GLY A 202 -0.88 0.59 -7.69
C GLY A 202 -1.84 1.78 -7.87
N THR A 203 -2.38 1.99 -9.08
CA THR A 203 -3.47 2.97 -9.28
C THR A 203 -4.76 2.52 -8.59
N ILE A 204 -5.08 1.22 -8.66
CA ILE A 204 -6.21 0.65 -7.91
C ILE A 204 -5.97 0.81 -6.40
N GLN A 205 -4.75 0.56 -5.90
CA GLN A 205 -4.43 0.79 -4.49
C GLN A 205 -4.65 2.27 -4.07
N ALA A 206 -4.25 3.24 -4.89
CA ALA A 206 -4.54 4.65 -4.62
C ALA A 206 -6.05 4.93 -4.59
N ALA A 207 -6.82 4.32 -5.49
CA ALA A 207 -8.27 4.46 -5.51
C ALA A 207 -8.92 3.87 -4.24
N GLU A 208 -8.51 2.68 -3.79
CA GLU A 208 -9.00 2.08 -2.53
C GLU A 208 -8.65 2.96 -1.33
N ALA A 209 -7.42 3.48 -1.26
CA ALA A 209 -7.01 4.40 -0.20
C ALA A 209 -7.89 5.66 -0.17
N ILE A 210 -8.18 6.27 -1.33
CA ILE A 210 -9.08 7.43 -1.41
C ILE A 210 -10.50 7.07 -0.94
N LYS A 211 -11.04 5.93 -1.34
CA LYS A 211 -12.37 5.46 -0.88
C LYS A 211 -12.42 5.30 0.64
N LEU A 212 -11.42 4.65 1.22
CA LEU A 212 -11.30 4.45 2.67
C LEU A 212 -11.17 5.78 3.43
N LEU A 213 -10.29 6.68 2.96
CA LEU A 213 -10.04 7.98 3.60
C LEU A 213 -11.25 8.90 3.53
N THR A 214 -11.95 8.92 2.40
CA THR A 214 -13.16 9.75 2.20
C THR A 214 -14.41 9.13 2.82
N GLY A 215 -14.39 7.82 3.09
CA GLY A 215 -15.55 7.05 3.56
C GLY A 215 -16.65 6.96 2.51
N ARG A 216 -16.29 6.98 1.22
CA ARG A 216 -17.22 6.91 0.08
C ARG A 216 -16.81 5.84 -0.92
N GLY A 217 -17.79 5.31 -1.64
CA GLY A 217 -17.63 4.15 -2.52
C GLY A 217 -17.74 2.82 -1.77
N ASP A 218 -17.32 1.75 -2.42
CA ASP A 218 -17.38 0.39 -1.91
C ASP A 218 -15.96 -0.22 -1.94
N PRO A 219 -15.21 -0.14 -0.83
CA PRO A 219 -13.84 -0.68 -0.73
C PRO A 219 -13.78 -2.20 -0.92
N LEU A 220 -12.61 -2.74 -1.25
CA LEU A 220 -12.37 -4.18 -1.47
C LEU A 220 -12.29 -4.98 -0.16
N VAL A 221 -12.99 -4.56 0.90
CA VAL A 221 -12.99 -5.27 2.19
C VAL A 221 -13.75 -6.59 2.06
N GLY A 222 -13.07 -7.72 2.33
CA GLY A 222 -13.64 -9.06 2.16
C GLY A 222 -13.73 -9.51 0.69
N ARG A 223 -13.04 -8.81 -0.21
CA ARG A 223 -13.03 -9.09 -1.65
C ARG A 223 -11.61 -8.97 -2.20
N VAL A 224 -11.20 -9.90 -3.04
CA VAL A 224 -9.94 -9.82 -3.78
C VAL A 224 -10.27 -9.54 -5.23
N LEU A 225 -9.77 -8.43 -5.74
CA LEU A 225 -9.78 -8.13 -7.17
C LEU A 225 -8.55 -8.78 -7.80
N LEU A 226 -8.76 -9.68 -8.74
CA LEU A 226 -7.73 -10.32 -9.56
C LEU A 226 -7.70 -9.67 -10.94
N HIS A 227 -6.51 -9.44 -11.47
CA HIS A 227 -6.29 -8.89 -12.80
C HIS A 227 -5.27 -9.72 -13.58
N ASP A 228 -5.64 -10.14 -14.80
CA ASP A 228 -4.72 -10.70 -15.80
C ASP A 228 -4.48 -9.62 -16.86
N SER A 229 -3.23 -9.15 -16.99
CA SER A 229 -2.87 -8.09 -17.93
C SER A 229 -2.77 -8.53 -19.39
N MET A 230 -2.62 -9.82 -19.69
CA MET A 230 -2.60 -10.32 -21.06
C MET A 230 -4.02 -10.50 -21.59
N ALA A 231 -4.89 -11.10 -20.77
CA ALA A 231 -6.30 -11.27 -21.10
C ALA A 231 -7.14 -10.00 -20.86
N MET A 232 -6.58 -9.00 -20.16
CA MET A 232 -7.27 -7.78 -19.72
C MET A 232 -8.57 -8.07 -18.97
N THR A 233 -8.55 -9.08 -18.09
CA THR A 233 -9.71 -9.47 -17.29
C THR A 233 -9.60 -8.97 -15.86
N PHE A 234 -10.76 -8.75 -15.23
CA PHE A 234 -10.90 -8.46 -13.81
C PHE A 234 -11.89 -9.45 -13.21
N ARG A 235 -11.50 -10.12 -12.12
CA ARG A 235 -12.35 -11.09 -11.41
C ARG A 235 -12.36 -10.77 -9.93
N GLU A 236 -13.54 -10.78 -9.33
CA GLU A 236 -13.69 -10.59 -7.88
C GLU A 236 -13.91 -11.96 -7.21
N LEU A 237 -13.13 -12.25 -6.18
CA LEU A 237 -13.37 -13.37 -5.26
C LEU A 237 -13.75 -12.82 -3.89
N ARG A 238 -14.69 -13.49 -3.21
CA ARG A 238 -15.15 -13.10 -1.87
C ARG A 238 -14.53 -14.00 -0.82
N TYR A 239 -14.11 -13.42 0.29
CA TYR A 239 -13.67 -14.14 1.48
C TYR A 239 -14.31 -13.53 2.72
N ARG A 240 -14.25 -14.24 3.84
CA ARG A 240 -14.87 -13.83 5.10
C ARG A 240 -13.84 -13.91 6.22
N ARG A 241 -14.14 -13.22 7.32
CA ARG A 241 -13.42 -13.42 8.58
C ARG A 241 -13.53 -14.89 8.98
N ASP A 242 -12.42 -15.52 9.27
CA ASP A 242 -12.37 -16.84 9.86
C ASP A 242 -12.40 -16.73 11.40
N PRO A 243 -13.41 -17.30 12.10
CA PRO A 243 -13.45 -17.35 13.56
C PRO A 243 -12.22 -18.02 14.19
N ALA A 244 -11.55 -18.92 13.47
CA ALA A 244 -10.34 -19.60 13.92
C ALA A 244 -9.03 -18.87 13.54
N CYS A 245 -9.11 -17.69 12.92
CA CYS A 245 -7.93 -16.95 12.49
C CYS A 245 -7.00 -16.62 13.69
N SER A 246 -5.72 -16.93 13.55
CA SER A 246 -4.70 -16.73 14.59
C SER A 246 -4.50 -15.26 15.01
N LEU A 247 -4.88 -14.30 14.14
CA LEU A 247 -4.78 -12.86 14.41
C LEU A 247 -6.12 -12.24 14.80
N CYS A 248 -7.16 -12.40 13.97
CA CYS A 248 -8.42 -11.67 14.14
C CYS A 248 -9.62 -12.56 14.49
N GLY A 249 -9.39 -13.84 14.79
CA GLY A 249 -10.41 -14.81 15.19
C GLY A 249 -10.95 -14.56 16.61
N ASP A 250 -11.78 -15.46 17.10
CA ASP A 250 -12.43 -15.32 18.42
C ASP A 250 -11.46 -15.64 19.58
N HIS A 251 -10.41 -16.39 19.29
CA HIS A 251 -9.33 -16.75 20.23
C HIS A 251 -7.95 -16.49 19.60
N PRO A 252 -7.55 -15.21 19.43
CA PRO A 252 -6.31 -14.88 18.73
C PRO A 252 -5.07 -15.30 19.54
N THR A 253 -4.14 -15.96 18.86
CA THR A 253 -2.83 -16.39 19.39
C THR A 253 -1.74 -15.38 19.10
N ILE A 254 -1.84 -14.62 18.00
CA ILE A 254 -0.90 -13.56 17.64
C ILE A 254 -1.31 -12.27 18.36
N ARG A 255 -0.44 -11.79 19.25
CA ARG A 255 -0.65 -10.58 20.06
C ARG A 255 0.45 -9.53 19.92
N ALA A 256 1.54 -9.90 19.27
CA ALA A 256 2.70 -9.06 19.00
C ALA A 256 3.31 -9.48 17.67
N LEU A 257 4.12 -8.59 17.10
CA LEU A 257 4.89 -8.88 15.90
C LEU A 257 6.02 -9.85 16.23
N VAL A 258 6.37 -10.71 15.28
CA VAL A 258 7.41 -11.73 15.40
C VAL A 258 8.46 -11.54 14.31
N ASP A 259 9.51 -12.37 14.31
CA ASP A 259 10.42 -12.44 13.17
C ASP A 259 9.72 -13.11 11.97
N TYR A 260 9.31 -12.30 11.00
CA TYR A 260 8.56 -12.76 9.83
C TYR A 260 9.42 -13.48 8.80
N GLU A 261 10.73 -13.21 8.76
CA GLU A 261 11.66 -13.94 7.90
C GLU A 261 11.81 -15.38 8.43
N ALA A 262 12.01 -15.53 9.74
CA ALA A 262 12.03 -16.84 10.40
C ALA A 262 10.69 -17.57 10.27
N PHE A 263 9.56 -16.86 10.40
CA PHE A 263 8.21 -17.41 10.22
C PHE A 263 8.02 -18.02 8.83
N VAL A 264 8.37 -17.27 7.77
CA VAL A 264 8.23 -17.74 6.39
C VAL A 264 9.20 -18.88 6.09
N ALA A 265 10.43 -18.83 6.64
CA ALA A 265 11.43 -19.87 6.43
C ALA A 265 11.06 -21.22 7.08
N THR A 266 10.31 -21.22 8.18
CA THR A 266 9.99 -22.43 8.97
C THR A 266 8.54 -22.89 8.84
N GLY A 267 7.65 -22.07 8.28
CA GLY A 267 6.22 -22.34 8.21
C GLY A 267 5.53 -22.33 9.59
N SER A 268 6.18 -21.82 10.64
CA SER A 268 5.67 -21.83 12.01
C SER A 268 5.99 -20.51 12.70
N ALA A 269 4.96 -19.87 13.27
CA ALA A 269 5.15 -18.80 14.24
C ALA A 269 5.43 -19.51 15.57
N ARG A 270 6.68 -19.83 15.86
CA ARG A 270 7.06 -20.32 17.19
C ARG A 270 6.99 -19.18 18.21
#